data_AF-A0A4Q6IFJ9-F1
#
_entry.id   AF-A0A4Q6IFJ9-F1
#
_cell.length_a   1.000
_cell.length_b   1.000
_cell.length_c   1.000
_cell.angle_alpha   90.00
_cell.angle_beta   90.00
_cell.angle_gamma   90.00
#
_symmetry.space_group_name_H-M   'P 1'
#
loop_
_entity.id
_entity.type
_entity.pdbx_description
1 polymer ?
#
loop_
_entity_poly.entity_id
_entity_poly.type
_entity_poly.pdbx_seq_one_letter_code
_entity_poly.pdbx_strand_id
1 'polypeptide(L)'
;MPTIDILLPGFAIDTDQGYPAFCGVFLVRGPDAAGRPRTLLVDAAHVGRRPFLWDALAVHGLTADDIDTVVLTHAHWDHVQNIDLFPHATLVLHPDERRYAHTPHANDWATPAWTGLLLEQLPVREAADGEELIPGVSVIALPGHSPGSIGVVVETEAGRATITGDALHFAYVARTRRNPLVFWDADAAARSIDRVLAVSDLVYPGHDRPFRLTANGGIDYLESFALTLTGLRPDTEGLAFADGSARPLWVMPGVEEQRALYAKNADDIERRISRVPRVVGPARQGAGPGSG
;
A
#
# COMPACT_ATOMS: atom_id res chain seq x y z
N MET A 1 1.57 11.13 20.58
CA MET A 1 2.09 11.34 19.22
C MET A 1 1.88 10.04 18.45
N PRO A 2 1.57 10.07 17.15
CA PRO A 2 1.44 8.85 16.37
C PRO A 2 2.73 8.00 16.33
N THR A 3 2.58 6.69 16.22
CA THR A 3 3.68 5.72 16.07
C THR A 3 3.51 4.87 14.82
N ILE A 4 4.59 4.28 14.33
CA ILE A 4 4.60 3.32 13.22
C ILE A 4 5.28 2.04 13.71
N ASP A 5 4.61 0.90 13.60
CA ASP A 5 5.19 -0.44 13.75
C ASP A 5 5.19 -1.14 12.38
N ILE A 6 6.23 -1.92 12.08
CA ILE A 6 6.30 -2.73 10.86
C ILE A 6 5.74 -4.10 11.20
N LEU A 7 4.55 -4.42 10.69
CA LEU A 7 3.96 -5.76 10.87
C LEU A 7 4.63 -6.76 9.94
N LEU A 8 4.78 -6.35 8.68
CA LEU A 8 5.39 -7.16 7.64
C LEU A 8 6.42 -6.32 6.89
N PRO A 9 7.70 -6.72 6.86
CA PRO A 9 8.71 -5.98 6.12
C PRO A 9 8.47 -6.09 4.61
N GLY A 10 8.80 -5.03 3.89
CA GLY A 10 8.80 -4.97 2.43
C GLY A 10 10.15 -5.38 1.84
N PHE A 11 10.13 -6.17 0.78
CA PHE A 11 11.29 -6.54 -0.04
C PHE A 11 10.80 -7.20 -1.35
N ALA A 12 11.66 -7.23 -2.37
CA ALA A 12 11.39 -8.01 -3.58
C ALA A 12 12.40 -9.13 -3.76
N ILE A 13 11.93 -10.23 -4.34
CA ILE A 13 12.77 -11.30 -4.85
C ILE A 13 12.47 -11.43 -6.35
N ASP A 14 13.52 -11.41 -7.17
CA ASP A 14 13.42 -11.67 -8.59
C ASP A 14 13.73 -13.13 -8.91
N THR A 15 12.91 -13.73 -9.76
CA THR A 15 13.14 -15.07 -10.29
C THR A 15 12.86 -15.10 -11.78
N ASP A 16 13.38 -16.10 -12.48
CA ASP A 16 13.08 -16.36 -13.90
C ASP A 16 11.68 -16.99 -14.10
N GLN A 17 11.01 -17.38 -13.01
CA GLN A 17 9.66 -17.96 -13.01
C GLN A 17 8.56 -16.96 -12.62
N GLY A 18 8.92 -15.76 -12.15
CA GLY A 18 7.98 -14.74 -11.73
C GLY A 18 8.52 -13.80 -10.65
N TYR A 19 7.64 -12.92 -10.16
CA TYR A 19 7.98 -11.81 -9.27
C TYR A 19 7.23 -11.92 -7.94
N PRO A 20 7.76 -12.66 -6.96
CA PRO A 20 7.30 -12.55 -5.59
C PRO A 20 7.68 -11.17 -5.03
N ALA A 21 6.73 -10.24 -5.12
CA ALA A 21 6.79 -8.93 -4.48
C ALA A 21 6.16 -9.02 -3.09
N PHE A 22 6.88 -8.54 -2.08
CA PHE A 22 6.37 -8.43 -0.71
C PHE A 22 6.30 -6.95 -0.36
N CYS A 23 5.09 -6.40 -0.32
CA CYS A 23 4.92 -5.04 0.16
C CYS A 23 5.15 -4.96 1.68
N GLY A 24 5.56 -3.80 2.17
CA GLY A 24 5.52 -3.47 3.59
C GLY A 24 4.06 -3.35 4.06
N VAL A 25 3.78 -3.82 5.27
CA VAL A 25 2.50 -3.56 5.96
C VAL A 25 2.81 -2.91 7.29
N PHE A 26 2.20 -1.77 7.53
CA PHE A 26 2.55 -0.89 8.64
C PHE A 26 1.33 -0.64 9.54
N LEU A 27 1.55 -0.67 10.84
CA LEU A 27 0.55 -0.34 11.85
C LEU A 27 0.82 1.07 12.36
N VAL A 28 -0.11 1.98 12.13
CA VAL A 28 -0.05 3.36 12.61
C VAL A 28 -1.03 3.53 13.77
N ARG A 29 -0.54 3.98 14.92
CA ARG A 29 -1.37 4.18 16.12
C ARG A 29 -1.30 5.61 16.60
N GLY A 30 -2.43 6.17 17.03
CA GLY A 30 -2.50 7.51 17.59
C GLY A 30 -3.90 7.84 18.11
N PRO A 31 -4.07 8.90 18.92
CA PRO A 31 -5.38 9.35 19.35
C PRO A 31 -6.12 10.08 18.22
N ASP A 32 -7.45 9.93 18.13
CA ASP A 32 -8.29 10.81 17.33
C ASP A 32 -8.46 12.20 17.98
N ALA A 33 -9.19 13.10 17.33
CA ALA A 33 -9.44 14.46 17.83
C ALA A 33 -10.14 14.51 19.21
N ALA A 34 -10.82 13.42 19.61
CA ALA A 34 -11.45 13.29 20.92
C ALA A 34 -10.55 12.57 21.95
N GLY A 35 -9.31 12.25 21.60
CA GLY A 35 -8.36 11.55 22.45
C GLY A 35 -8.54 10.04 22.51
N ARG A 36 -9.42 9.45 21.69
CA ARG A 36 -9.64 8.00 21.69
C ARG A 36 -8.56 7.31 20.86
N PRO A 37 -8.00 6.17 21.32
CA PRO A 37 -6.99 5.46 20.55
C PRO A 37 -7.56 4.98 19.21
N ARG A 38 -6.75 5.11 18.14
CA ARG A 38 -7.03 4.60 16.80
C ARG A 38 -5.89 3.73 16.31
N THR A 39 -6.27 2.70 15.57
CA THR A 39 -5.37 1.75 14.94
C THR A 39 -5.64 1.73 13.43
N LEU A 40 -4.66 2.20 12.67
CA LEU A 40 -4.69 2.26 11.22
C LEU A 40 -3.71 1.21 10.69
N LEU A 41 -4.11 0.47 9.66
CA LEU A 41 -3.25 -0.41 8.89
C LEU A 41 -2.95 0.26 7.55
N VAL A 42 -1.70 0.30 7.12
CA VAL A 42 -1.33 0.77 5.77
C VAL A 42 -0.93 -0.43 4.91
N ASP A 43 -1.69 -0.64 3.85
CA ASP A 43 -1.71 -1.83 2.96
C ASP A 43 -2.04 -3.15 3.68
N ALA A 44 -2.37 -4.19 2.90
CA ALA A 44 -2.83 -5.49 3.41
C ALA A 44 -2.02 -6.69 2.88
N ALA A 45 -0.99 -6.46 2.07
CA ALA A 45 -0.18 -7.50 1.42
C ALA A 45 -0.94 -8.41 0.42
N HIS A 46 -0.19 -9.20 -0.35
CA HIS A 46 -0.74 -10.29 -1.16
C HIS A 46 -1.28 -11.45 -0.29
N VAL A 47 -2.18 -12.27 -0.85
CA VAL A 47 -2.86 -13.37 -0.12
C VAL A 47 -1.90 -14.40 0.49
N GLY A 48 -0.71 -14.57 -0.09
CA GLY A 48 0.31 -15.49 0.43
C GLY A 48 0.90 -15.07 1.78
N ARG A 49 0.72 -13.79 2.19
CA ARG A 49 1.13 -13.31 3.52
C ARG A 49 0.02 -13.36 4.56
N ARG A 50 -1.18 -13.86 4.24
CA ARG A 50 -2.34 -13.84 5.15
C ARG A 50 -2.06 -14.44 6.54
N PRO A 51 -1.50 -15.66 6.68
CA PRO A 51 -1.18 -16.20 8.00
C PRO A 51 -0.18 -15.34 8.77
N PHE A 52 0.84 -14.81 8.08
CA PHE A 52 1.86 -13.96 8.67
C PHE A 52 1.29 -12.62 9.14
N LEU A 53 0.30 -12.06 8.42
CA LEU A 53 -0.39 -10.85 8.85
C LEU A 53 -1.19 -11.08 10.14
N TRP A 54 -1.87 -12.22 10.25
CA TRP A 54 -2.56 -12.60 11.49
C TRP A 54 -1.58 -12.76 12.66
N ASP A 55 -0.49 -13.49 12.44
CA ASP A 55 0.54 -13.69 13.46
C ASP A 55 1.17 -12.36 13.89
N ALA A 56 1.47 -11.48 12.93
CA ALA A 56 2.01 -10.15 13.22
C ALA A 56 1.03 -9.29 14.03
N LEU A 57 -0.26 -9.27 13.68
CA LEU A 57 -1.28 -8.59 14.49
C LEU A 57 -1.35 -9.17 15.92
N ALA A 58 -1.30 -10.49 16.05
CA ALA A 58 -1.37 -11.18 17.33
C ALA A 58 -0.17 -10.85 18.25
N VAL A 59 1.04 -10.66 17.69
CA VAL A 59 2.22 -10.18 18.44
C VAL A 59 1.97 -8.82 19.08
N HIS A 60 1.17 -7.96 18.45
CA HIS A 60 0.74 -6.67 18.98
C HIS A 60 -0.54 -6.75 19.83
N GLY A 61 -1.02 -7.95 20.16
CA GLY A 61 -2.25 -8.18 20.92
C GLY A 61 -3.52 -7.77 20.17
N LEU A 62 -3.48 -7.76 18.83
CA LEU A 62 -4.59 -7.35 17.97
C LEU A 62 -5.15 -8.52 17.17
N THR A 63 -6.40 -8.38 16.79
CA THR A 63 -7.08 -9.12 15.73
C THR A 63 -7.44 -8.18 14.60
N ALA A 64 -7.96 -8.71 13.48
CA ALA A 64 -8.42 -7.87 12.38
C ALA A 64 -9.59 -6.95 12.77
N ASP A 65 -10.40 -7.33 13.77
CA ASP A 65 -11.52 -6.53 14.27
C ASP A 65 -11.08 -5.30 15.08
N ASP A 66 -9.83 -5.27 15.53
CA ASP A 66 -9.25 -4.14 16.27
C ASP A 66 -8.68 -3.05 15.36
N ILE A 67 -8.72 -3.25 14.03
CA ILE A 67 -8.29 -2.25 13.04
C ILE A 67 -9.46 -1.32 12.72
N ASP A 68 -9.30 -0.03 13.02
CA ASP A 68 -10.32 0.99 12.72
C ASP A 68 -10.35 1.34 11.23
N THR A 69 -9.17 1.44 10.62
CA THR A 69 -8.99 1.92 9.24
C THR A 69 -7.92 1.11 8.54
N VAL A 70 -8.18 0.72 7.29
CA VAL A 70 -7.15 0.24 6.37
C VAL A 70 -6.93 1.34 5.34
N VAL A 71 -5.72 1.87 5.24
CA VAL A 71 -5.33 2.83 4.21
C VAL A 71 -4.61 2.06 3.12
N LEU A 72 -5.21 2.03 1.92
CA LEU A 72 -4.63 1.38 0.76
C LEU A 72 -3.86 2.41 -0.05
N THR A 73 -2.55 2.24 -0.17
CA THR A 73 -1.68 3.14 -0.94
C THR A 73 -2.04 3.11 -2.42
N HIS A 74 -2.28 1.92 -2.96
CA HIS A 74 -2.79 1.67 -4.30
C HIS A 74 -3.32 0.23 -4.45
N ALA A 75 -3.94 -0.09 -5.58
CA ALA A 75 -4.75 -1.29 -5.77
C ALA A 75 -4.01 -2.48 -6.42
N HIS A 76 -2.68 -2.50 -6.41
CA HIS A 76 -1.94 -3.66 -6.91
C HIS A 76 -2.09 -4.88 -6.00
N TRP A 77 -1.98 -6.05 -6.62
CA TRP A 77 -2.24 -7.37 -6.03
C TRP A 77 -1.49 -7.60 -4.72
N ASP A 78 -0.28 -7.08 -4.61
CA ASP A 78 0.58 -7.24 -3.45
C ASP A 78 0.33 -6.24 -2.33
N HIS A 79 -0.57 -5.28 -2.52
CA HIS A 79 -1.02 -4.35 -1.47
C HIS A 79 -2.46 -4.64 -1.05
N VAL A 80 -3.32 -5.04 -2.00
CA VAL A 80 -4.79 -5.06 -1.81
C VAL A 80 -5.39 -6.39 -1.39
N GLN A 81 -4.71 -7.53 -1.63
CA GLN A 81 -5.41 -8.83 -1.64
C GLN A 81 -5.92 -9.34 -0.28
N ASN A 82 -5.52 -8.77 0.86
CA ASN A 82 -6.07 -9.15 2.16
C ASN A 82 -7.03 -8.14 2.78
N ILE A 83 -7.56 -7.17 2.04
CA ILE A 83 -8.52 -6.20 2.60
C ILE A 83 -9.81 -6.85 3.12
N ASP A 84 -10.19 -8.03 2.61
CA ASP A 84 -11.34 -8.82 3.11
C ASP A 84 -11.15 -9.33 4.55
N LEU A 85 -9.92 -9.33 5.08
CA LEU A 85 -9.68 -9.66 6.48
C LEU A 85 -10.27 -8.63 7.45
N PHE A 86 -10.51 -7.40 6.98
CA PHE A 86 -10.88 -6.26 7.81
C PHE A 86 -12.31 -5.77 7.49
N PRO A 87 -13.35 -6.62 7.62
CA PRO A 87 -14.71 -6.30 7.17
C PRO A 87 -15.37 -5.16 7.96
N HIS A 88 -14.78 -4.76 9.10
CA HIS A 88 -15.28 -3.70 9.97
C HIS A 88 -14.45 -2.42 9.91
N ALA A 89 -13.25 -2.48 9.33
CA ALA A 89 -12.42 -1.30 9.15
C ALA A 89 -13.00 -0.42 8.04
N THR A 90 -12.81 0.89 8.16
CA THR A 90 -13.03 1.80 7.03
C THR A 90 -11.86 1.64 6.06
N LEU A 91 -12.13 1.27 4.81
CA LEU A 91 -11.10 1.22 3.77
C LEU A 91 -10.94 2.61 3.15
N VAL A 92 -9.75 3.19 3.30
CA VAL A 92 -9.38 4.51 2.78
C VAL A 92 -8.49 4.36 1.55
N LEU A 93 -8.85 5.01 0.45
CA LEU A 93 -8.04 5.08 -0.76
C LEU A 93 -8.36 6.36 -1.56
N HIS A 94 -7.51 6.69 -2.53
CA HIS A 94 -7.75 7.83 -3.41
C HIS A 94 -8.95 7.58 -4.34
N PRO A 95 -9.79 8.60 -4.63
CA PRO A 95 -10.89 8.46 -5.57
C PRO A 95 -10.45 7.95 -6.95
N ASP A 96 -9.31 8.44 -7.45
CA ASP A 96 -8.79 7.96 -8.75
C ASP A 96 -8.29 6.52 -8.72
N GLU A 97 -7.83 6.05 -7.56
CA GLU A 97 -7.42 4.65 -7.41
C GLU A 97 -8.64 3.73 -7.40
N ARG A 98 -9.68 4.11 -6.64
CA ARG A 98 -10.94 3.38 -6.61
C ARG A 98 -11.55 3.24 -8.00
N ARG A 99 -11.61 4.34 -8.74
CA ARG A 99 -12.12 4.36 -10.11
C ARG A 99 -11.28 3.48 -11.04
N TYR A 100 -9.96 3.59 -10.95
CA TYR A 100 -9.05 2.80 -11.78
C TYR A 100 -9.18 1.29 -11.50
N ALA A 101 -9.28 0.89 -10.24
CA ALA A 101 -9.45 -0.51 -9.83
C ALA A 101 -10.71 -1.19 -10.37
N HIS A 102 -11.73 -0.42 -10.80
CA HIS A 102 -12.93 -0.94 -11.44
C HIS A 102 -12.77 -1.20 -12.94
N THR A 103 -11.84 -0.51 -13.59
CA THR A 103 -11.58 -0.65 -15.02
C THR A 103 -10.08 -0.46 -15.28
N PRO A 104 -9.21 -1.34 -14.75
CA PRO A 104 -7.79 -1.22 -14.97
C PRO A 104 -7.48 -1.36 -16.46
N HIS A 105 -6.36 -0.78 -16.88
CA HIS A 105 -5.96 -0.88 -18.27
C HIS A 105 -5.67 -2.35 -18.62
N ALA A 106 -5.93 -2.78 -19.85
CA ALA A 106 -5.76 -4.19 -20.23
C ALA A 106 -4.30 -4.69 -20.12
N ASN A 107 -3.33 -3.77 -20.18
CA ASN A 107 -1.91 -4.06 -20.01
C ASN A 107 -1.41 -3.88 -18.57
N ASP A 108 -2.28 -3.46 -17.65
CA ASP A 108 -1.97 -3.49 -16.22
C ASP A 108 -2.15 -4.92 -15.72
N TRP A 109 -1.00 -5.59 -15.52
CA TRP A 109 -0.94 -6.94 -14.99
C TRP A 109 -0.97 -6.97 -13.46
N ALA A 110 -0.81 -5.83 -12.80
CA ALA A 110 -0.64 -5.71 -11.36
C ALA A 110 -1.94 -5.37 -10.62
N THR A 111 -2.90 -4.68 -11.23
CA THR A 111 -4.24 -4.50 -10.67
C THR A 111 -5.16 -5.65 -11.10
N PRO A 112 -5.55 -6.59 -10.21
CA PRO A 112 -6.49 -7.64 -10.57
C PRO A 112 -7.82 -7.06 -11.08
N ALA A 113 -8.36 -7.59 -12.19
CA ALA A 113 -9.59 -7.08 -12.79
C ALA A 113 -10.84 -7.20 -11.88
N TRP A 114 -10.76 -8.00 -10.82
CA TRP A 114 -11.82 -8.16 -9.83
C TRP A 114 -11.71 -7.17 -8.64
N THR A 115 -10.62 -6.40 -8.52
CA THR A 115 -10.35 -5.57 -7.33
C THR A 115 -11.48 -4.60 -7.02
N GLY A 116 -12.02 -3.92 -8.04
CA GLY A 116 -13.18 -3.04 -7.87
C GLY A 116 -14.37 -3.71 -7.16
N LEU A 117 -14.70 -4.96 -7.53
CA LEU A 117 -15.79 -5.69 -6.89
C LEU A 117 -15.55 -5.95 -5.40
N LEU A 118 -14.29 -6.21 -5.02
CA LEU A 118 -13.90 -6.44 -3.62
C LEU A 118 -13.97 -5.14 -2.80
N LEU A 119 -13.52 -4.02 -3.37
CA LEU A 119 -13.61 -2.70 -2.71
C LEU A 119 -15.05 -2.40 -2.28
N GLU A 120 -16.02 -2.67 -3.16
CA GLU A 120 -17.43 -2.38 -2.89
C GLU A 120 -18.10 -3.31 -1.86
N GLN A 121 -17.39 -4.36 -1.40
CA GLN A 121 -17.84 -5.17 -0.26
C GLN A 121 -17.49 -4.55 1.09
N LEU A 122 -16.65 -3.52 1.11
CA LEU A 122 -16.11 -2.92 2.33
C LEU A 122 -16.64 -1.49 2.57
N PRO A 123 -16.55 -0.96 3.80
CA PRO A 123 -16.85 0.43 4.09
C PRO A 123 -15.78 1.37 3.48
N VAL A 124 -15.93 1.69 2.19
CA VAL A 124 -14.99 2.56 1.48
C VAL A 124 -15.23 4.03 1.83
N ARG A 125 -14.13 4.73 2.11
CA ARG A 125 -14.06 6.18 2.24
C ARG A 125 -12.94 6.71 1.34
N GLU A 126 -13.26 7.65 0.47
CA GLU A 126 -12.26 8.29 -0.37
C GLU A 126 -11.50 9.35 0.44
N ALA A 127 -10.19 9.46 0.21
CA ALA A 127 -9.35 10.51 0.79
C ALA A 127 -8.40 11.09 -0.27
N ALA A 128 -8.22 12.41 -0.22
CA ALA A 128 -7.39 13.14 -1.18
C ALA A 128 -6.14 13.75 -0.51
N ASP A 129 -5.33 14.42 -1.32
CA ASP A 129 -4.09 15.07 -0.88
C ASP A 129 -4.31 16.01 0.32
N GLY A 130 -3.49 15.86 1.35
CA GLY A 130 -3.50 16.70 2.55
C GLY A 130 -4.60 16.39 3.57
N GLU A 131 -5.46 15.40 3.32
CA GLU A 131 -6.51 15.04 4.25
C GLU A 131 -5.95 14.37 5.51
N GLU A 132 -6.33 14.88 6.68
CA GLU A 132 -5.91 14.32 7.98
C GLU A 132 -6.84 13.17 8.40
N LEU A 133 -6.25 11.99 8.63
CA LEU A 133 -6.96 10.78 9.07
C LEU A 133 -7.21 10.79 10.58
N ILE A 134 -6.15 11.15 11.33
CA ILE A 134 -6.15 11.44 12.77
C ILE A 134 -5.07 12.52 13.01
N PRO A 135 -5.10 13.26 14.14
CA PRO A 135 -4.08 14.27 14.44
C PRO A 135 -2.63 13.77 14.22
N GLY A 136 -1.92 14.42 13.28
CA GLY A 136 -0.54 14.06 12.92
C GLY A 136 -0.39 12.88 11.97
N VAL A 137 -1.47 12.39 11.36
CA VAL A 137 -1.46 11.36 10.32
C VAL A 137 -2.31 11.83 9.14
N SER A 138 -1.71 12.05 7.98
CA SER A 138 -2.39 12.59 6.80
C SER A 138 -2.04 11.87 5.51
N VAL A 139 -2.90 12.02 4.52
CA VAL A 139 -2.72 11.49 3.16
C VAL A 139 -1.86 12.45 2.35
N ILE A 140 -0.95 11.89 1.55
CA ILE A 140 -0.20 12.63 0.53
C ILE A 140 -0.43 11.98 -0.83
N ALA A 141 -0.87 12.74 -1.83
CA ALA A 141 -1.05 12.23 -3.18
C ALA A 141 0.30 12.04 -3.87
N LEU A 142 0.52 10.83 -4.39
CA LEU A 142 1.77 10.39 -5.02
C LEU A 142 1.50 9.73 -6.39
N PRO A 143 0.71 10.34 -7.30
CA PRO A 143 0.33 9.72 -8.56
C PRO A 143 1.55 9.41 -9.44
N GLY A 144 1.43 8.39 -10.28
CA GLY A 144 2.40 8.08 -11.33
C GLY A 144 2.68 6.58 -11.44
N HIS A 145 2.95 5.92 -10.30
CA HIS A 145 2.96 4.47 -10.26
C HIS A 145 1.58 3.93 -10.65
N SER A 146 0.54 4.39 -9.95
CA SER A 146 -0.88 4.26 -10.33
C SER A 146 -1.54 5.66 -10.35
N PRO A 147 -2.76 5.83 -10.90
CA PRO A 147 -3.42 7.13 -10.97
C PRO A 147 -3.71 7.77 -9.62
N GLY A 148 -4.09 6.96 -8.63
CA GLY A 148 -4.46 7.41 -7.29
C GLY A 148 -3.52 6.89 -6.22
N SER A 149 -2.26 6.58 -6.56
CA SER A 149 -1.24 6.25 -5.55
C SER A 149 -1.19 7.35 -4.48
N ILE A 150 -1.29 6.94 -3.22
CA ILE A 150 -1.13 7.79 -2.04
C ILE A 150 -0.06 7.25 -1.11
N GLY A 151 0.52 8.14 -0.32
CA GLY A 151 1.27 7.80 0.87
C GLY A 151 0.56 8.27 2.14
N VAL A 152 1.12 7.89 3.29
CA VAL A 152 0.67 8.33 4.62
C VAL A 152 1.83 9.05 5.30
N VAL A 153 1.65 10.34 5.58
CA VAL A 153 2.57 11.15 6.37
C VAL A 153 2.21 11.00 7.84
N VAL A 154 3.21 10.73 8.67
CA VAL A 154 3.06 10.50 10.11
C VAL A 154 4.06 11.37 10.86
N GLU A 155 3.56 12.23 11.74
CA GLU A 155 4.37 13.02 12.66
C GLU A 155 4.79 12.13 13.83
N THR A 156 6.02 11.59 13.78
CA THR A 156 6.56 10.72 14.83
C THR A 156 7.56 11.46 15.71
N GLU A 157 7.90 10.91 16.87
CA GLU A 157 8.96 11.46 17.73
C GLU A 157 10.33 11.48 17.05
N ALA A 158 10.56 10.58 16.08
CA ALA A 158 11.81 10.45 15.34
C ALA A 158 11.90 11.39 14.12
N GLY A 159 10.86 12.19 13.87
CA GLY A 159 10.72 13.07 12.70
C GLY A 159 9.49 12.74 11.86
N ARG A 160 9.33 13.47 10.76
CA ARG A 160 8.23 13.26 9.83
C ARG A 160 8.51 12.03 8.97
N ALA A 161 7.71 10.99 9.16
CA ALA A 161 7.80 9.75 8.40
C ALA A 161 6.77 9.73 7.28
N THR A 162 7.12 9.13 6.14
CA THR A 162 6.14 8.86 5.07
C THR A 162 6.18 7.39 4.68
N ILE A 163 5.02 6.73 4.76
CA ILE A 163 4.78 5.42 4.15
C ILE A 163 4.36 5.67 2.70
N THR A 164 5.14 5.18 1.74
CA THR A 164 5.07 5.68 0.35
C THR A 164 4.41 4.74 -0.64
N GLY A 165 4.09 3.50 -0.22
CA GLY A 165 3.73 2.43 -1.14
C GLY A 165 4.74 2.37 -2.29
N ASP A 166 4.22 2.29 -3.52
CA ASP A 166 5.07 2.10 -4.70
C ASP A 166 5.48 3.36 -5.45
N ALA A 167 5.04 4.54 -4.98
CA ALA A 167 5.58 5.81 -5.47
C ALA A 167 7.09 5.91 -5.22
N LEU A 168 7.55 5.38 -4.10
CA LEU A 168 8.95 5.18 -3.75
C LEU A 168 9.07 3.83 -3.02
N HIS A 169 9.28 2.75 -3.77
CA HIS A 169 9.30 1.39 -3.22
C HIS A 169 10.68 0.86 -2.85
N PHE A 170 11.77 1.50 -3.29
CA PHE A 170 13.14 1.17 -2.87
C PHE A 170 13.96 2.40 -2.54
N ALA A 171 14.95 2.26 -1.65
CA ALA A 171 15.86 3.36 -1.33
C ALA A 171 16.66 3.86 -2.55
N TYR A 172 16.93 3.01 -3.55
CA TYR A 172 17.59 3.48 -4.76
C TYR A 172 16.71 4.44 -5.57
N VAL A 173 15.38 4.35 -5.48
CA VAL A 173 14.44 5.27 -6.17
C VAL A 173 14.61 6.69 -5.63
N ALA A 174 14.83 6.84 -4.32
CA ALA A 174 15.18 8.12 -3.70
C ALA A 174 16.45 8.73 -4.33
N ARG A 175 17.44 7.89 -4.66
CA ARG A 175 18.72 8.33 -5.23
C ARG A 175 18.65 8.63 -6.72
N THR A 176 17.95 7.78 -7.48
CA THR A 176 17.85 7.89 -8.94
C THR A 176 16.76 8.84 -9.40
N ARG A 177 15.79 9.15 -8.53
CA ARG A 177 14.55 9.88 -8.85
C ARG A 177 13.77 9.24 -10.00
N ARG A 178 13.87 7.92 -10.14
CA ARG A 178 13.21 7.16 -11.21
C ARG A 178 12.46 5.98 -10.63
N ASN A 179 11.14 5.99 -10.80
CA ASN A 179 10.30 4.85 -10.52
C ASN A 179 10.48 3.80 -11.64
N PRO A 180 10.93 2.57 -11.36
CA PRO A 180 11.13 1.52 -12.37
C PRO A 180 9.84 0.92 -12.95
N LEU A 181 8.68 1.10 -12.31
CA LEU A 181 7.41 0.48 -12.71
C LEU A 181 6.32 1.56 -12.74
N VAL A 182 5.91 1.96 -13.93
CA VAL A 182 4.95 3.05 -14.14
C VAL A 182 3.71 2.52 -14.86
N PHE A 183 2.55 2.58 -14.20
CA PHE A 183 1.25 2.18 -14.75
C PHE A 183 0.32 3.37 -15.01
N TRP A 184 0.78 4.61 -14.80
CA TRP A 184 -0.03 5.80 -15.05
C TRP A 184 0.71 6.96 -15.71
N ASP A 185 1.80 7.45 -15.12
CA ASP A 185 2.51 8.62 -15.66
C ASP A 185 3.91 8.77 -15.07
N ALA A 186 4.93 8.74 -15.93
CA ALA A 186 6.32 8.77 -15.51
C ALA A 186 6.74 10.14 -14.93
N ASP A 187 6.21 11.24 -15.48
CA ASP A 187 6.53 12.58 -15.01
C ASP A 187 5.86 12.86 -13.64
N ALA A 188 4.63 12.37 -13.45
CA ALA A 188 3.95 12.39 -12.17
C ALA A 188 4.72 11.55 -11.14
N ALA A 189 5.18 10.35 -11.52
CA ALA A 189 5.98 9.50 -10.63
C ALA A 189 7.26 10.22 -10.16
N ALA A 190 7.96 10.90 -11.07
CA ALA A 190 9.14 11.69 -10.72
C ALA A 190 8.82 12.83 -9.74
N ARG A 191 7.73 13.59 -9.98
CA ARG A 191 7.27 14.65 -9.06
C ARG A 191 6.85 14.10 -7.70
N SER A 192 6.22 12.93 -7.66
CA SER A 192 5.82 12.25 -6.42
C SER A 192 7.03 11.84 -5.60
N ILE A 193 8.11 11.35 -6.24
CA ILE A 193 9.38 11.07 -5.56
C ILE A 193 9.96 12.36 -4.97
N ASP A 194 10.06 13.44 -5.76
CA ASP A 194 10.58 14.71 -5.25
C ASP A 194 9.76 15.26 -4.07
N ARG A 195 8.43 15.07 -4.11
CA ARG A 195 7.53 15.45 -3.03
C ARG A 195 7.82 14.68 -1.74
N VAL A 196 8.00 13.36 -1.82
CA VAL A 196 8.40 12.52 -0.67
C VAL A 196 9.71 13.02 -0.08
N LEU A 197 10.74 13.20 -0.92
CA LEU A 197 12.06 13.64 -0.46
C LEU A 197 12.05 15.03 0.17
N ALA A 198 11.11 15.89 -0.22
CA ALA A 198 10.97 17.23 0.34
C ALA A 198 10.28 17.27 1.71
N VAL A 199 9.46 16.27 2.04
CA VAL A 199 8.65 16.27 3.28
C VAL A 199 9.10 15.23 4.30
N SER A 200 9.88 14.22 3.92
CA SER A 200 10.20 13.09 4.79
C SER A 200 11.58 13.20 5.42
N ASP A 201 11.65 13.04 6.73
CA ASP A 201 12.89 12.69 7.43
C ASP A 201 13.15 11.17 7.33
N LEU A 202 12.06 10.39 7.38
CA LEU A 202 12.05 8.93 7.39
C LEU A 202 11.14 8.44 6.26
N VAL A 203 11.58 7.42 5.52
CA VAL A 203 10.79 6.82 4.44
C VAL A 203 10.54 5.35 4.78
N TYR A 204 9.27 4.95 4.68
CA TYR A 204 8.81 3.57 4.81
C TYR A 204 8.32 3.11 3.42
N PRO A 205 9.23 2.54 2.60
CA PRO A 205 8.96 2.23 1.21
C PRO A 205 8.14 0.94 1.04
N GLY A 206 7.48 0.80 -0.11
CA GLY A 206 6.68 -0.38 -0.46
C GLY A 206 7.47 -1.70 -0.44
N HIS A 207 8.69 -1.73 -0.98
CA HIS A 207 9.46 -2.97 -1.20
C HIS A 207 10.89 -2.92 -0.67
N ASP A 208 11.14 -2.15 0.39
CA ASP A 208 12.47 -2.08 1.00
C ASP A 208 12.35 -1.83 2.50
N ARG A 209 13.48 -1.88 3.19
CA ARG A 209 13.54 -1.52 4.60
C ARG A 209 13.36 -0.01 4.76
N PRO A 210 12.72 0.44 5.84
CA PRO A 210 12.66 1.85 6.14
C PRO A 210 14.06 2.45 6.28
N PHE A 211 14.20 3.71 5.87
CA PHE A 211 15.48 4.40 5.89
C PHE A 211 15.31 5.88 6.22
N ARG A 212 16.37 6.47 6.76
CA ARG A 212 16.53 7.92 6.89
C ARG A 212 17.28 8.47 5.69
N LEU A 213 16.83 9.63 5.21
CA LEU A 213 17.57 10.42 4.23
C LEU A 213 18.67 11.20 4.96
N THR A 214 19.91 11.02 4.55
CA THR A 214 21.02 11.81 5.11
C THR A 214 21.12 13.17 4.39
N ALA A 215 21.75 14.16 5.04
CA ALA A 215 21.89 15.51 4.47
C ALA A 215 22.62 15.56 3.10
N ASN A 216 23.43 14.54 2.77
CA ASN A 216 24.14 14.39 1.49
C ASN A 216 23.42 13.45 0.51
N GLY A 217 22.15 13.09 0.75
CA GLY A 217 21.37 12.21 -0.12
C GLY A 217 21.76 10.72 -0.05
N GLY A 218 22.42 10.32 1.04
CA GLY A 218 22.65 8.93 1.42
C GLY A 218 21.43 8.30 2.09
N ILE A 219 21.54 7.00 2.31
CA ILE A 219 20.46 6.13 2.83
C ILE A 219 20.99 5.44 4.07
N ASP A 220 20.38 5.72 5.22
CA ASP A 220 20.65 5.02 6.48
C ASP A 220 19.46 4.12 6.80
N TYR A 221 19.59 2.82 6.53
CA TYR A 221 18.53 1.85 6.86
C TYR A 221 18.30 1.77 8.38
N LEU A 222 17.03 1.74 8.78
CA LEU A 222 16.62 1.68 10.18
C LEU A 222 16.63 0.23 10.72
N GLU A 223 16.61 -0.76 9.83
CA GLU A 223 16.56 -2.18 10.18
C GLU A 223 17.55 -3.02 9.34
N SER A 224 17.92 -4.17 9.89
CA SER A 224 18.72 -5.17 9.17
C SER A 224 17.83 -5.97 8.21
N PHE A 225 18.38 -6.33 7.05
CA PHE A 225 17.68 -7.24 6.13
C PHE A 225 17.70 -8.67 6.66
N ALA A 226 16.55 -9.35 6.60
CA ALA A 226 16.43 -10.76 6.93
C ALA A 226 15.39 -11.42 6.02
N LEU A 227 15.79 -12.54 5.41
CA LEU A 227 14.93 -13.39 4.60
C LEU A 227 15.41 -14.84 4.74
N THR A 228 14.51 -15.75 5.08
CA THR A 228 14.80 -17.19 5.14
C THR A 228 14.01 -17.91 4.06
N LEU A 229 14.70 -18.58 3.14
CA LEU A 229 14.08 -19.47 2.16
C LEU A 229 14.04 -20.89 2.73
N THR A 230 12.86 -21.51 2.74
CA THR A 230 12.68 -22.91 3.16
C THR A 230 12.23 -23.76 1.98
N GLY A 231 12.50 -25.06 2.03
CA GLY A 231 12.21 -25.98 0.92
C GLY A 231 13.25 -25.98 -0.22
N LEU A 232 14.23 -25.07 -0.17
CA LEU A 232 15.38 -25.02 -1.08
C LEU A 232 16.67 -25.18 -0.28
N ARG A 233 17.64 -25.92 -0.82
CA ARG A 233 19.02 -25.94 -0.30
C ARG A 233 19.92 -25.13 -1.22
N PRO A 234 20.93 -24.41 -0.71
CA PRO A 234 21.85 -23.64 -1.56
C PRO A 234 22.59 -24.48 -2.62
N ASP A 235 22.71 -25.79 -2.41
CA ASP A 235 23.35 -26.75 -3.33
C ASP A 235 22.36 -27.47 -4.26
N THR A 236 21.12 -27.00 -4.36
CA THR A 236 20.10 -27.59 -5.26
C THR A 236 20.55 -27.42 -6.72
N GLU A 237 20.58 -28.51 -7.48
CA GLU A 237 20.90 -28.46 -8.91
C GLU A 237 19.94 -27.53 -9.65
N GLY A 238 20.48 -26.58 -10.42
CA GLY A 238 19.71 -25.57 -11.16
C GLY A 238 19.34 -24.31 -10.36
N LEU A 239 19.55 -24.27 -9.05
CA LEU A 239 19.41 -23.02 -8.27
C LEU A 239 20.60 -22.11 -8.54
N ALA A 240 20.33 -20.87 -8.93
CA ALA A 240 21.35 -19.86 -9.18
C ALA A 240 21.01 -18.55 -8.47
N PHE A 241 22.03 -17.86 -7.99
CA PHE A 241 21.95 -16.50 -7.48
C PHE A 241 22.68 -15.58 -8.45
N ALA A 242 21.99 -14.53 -8.92
CA ALA A 242 22.53 -13.54 -9.83
C ALA A 242 22.69 -12.20 -9.12
N ASP A 243 23.73 -11.46 -9.49
CA ASP A 243 23.96 -10.11 -8.97
C ASP A 243 22.98 -9.12 -9.63
N GLY A 244 22.07 -8.59 -8.82
CA GLY A 244 21.19 -7.48 -9.17
C GLY A 244 19.91 -7.86 -9.91
N SER A 245 18.88 -7.03 -9.71
CA SER A 245 17.67 -7.06 -10.53
C SER A 245 17.97 -6.38 -11.87
N ALA A 246 18.02 -7.14 -12.97
CA ALA A 246 18.16 -6.58 -14.30
C ALA A 246 16.89 -5.86 -14.80
N ARG A 247 15.96 -5.47 -13.90
CA ARG A 247 14.68 -4.87 -14.28
C ARG A 247 14.93 -3.51 -14.95
N PRO A 248 14.73 -3.40 -16.28
CA PRO A 248 14.79 -2.10 -16.92
C PRO A 248 13.63 -1.25 -16.41
N LEU A 249 13.72 0.07 -16.60
CA LEU A 249 12.54 0.91 -16.49
C LEU A 249 11.44 0.34 -17.39
N TRP A 250 10.30 0.04 -16.79
CA TRP A 250 9.11 -0.40 -17.50
C TRP A 250 8.00 0.61 -17.30
N VAL A 251 7.47 1.08 -18.43
CA VAL A 251 6.29 1.91 -18.50
C VAL A 251 5.23 1.07 -19.21
N MET A 252 4.03 0.99 -18.63
CA MET A 252 2.96 0.18 -19.18
C MET A 252 2.69 0.54 -20.64
N PRO A 253 2.71 -0.42 -21.58
CA PRO A 253 2.35 -0.13 -22.96
C PRO A 253 0.93 0.45 -23.05
N GLY A 254 0.77 1.58 -23.75
CA GLY A 254 -0.52 2.28 -23.89
C GLY A 254 -0.85 3.23 -22.73
N VAL A 255 0.09 3.50 -21.82
CA VAL A 255 -0.09 4.44 -20.70
C VAL A 255 -0.55 5.83 -21.16
N GLU A 256 -0.15 6.27 -22.35
CA GLU A 256 -0.49 7.58 -22.91
C GLU A 256 -1.98 7.70 -23.24
N GLU A 257 -2.62 6.59 -23.60
CA GLU A 257 -4.05 6.53 -23.93
C GLU A 257 -4.92 6.46 -22.68
N GLN A 258 -4.35 6.04 -21.57
CA GLN A 258 -5.05 5.73 -20.33
C GLN A 258 -5.76 6.95 -19.73
N ARG A 259 -5.11 8.13 -19.76
CA ARG A 259 -5.71 9.39 -19.30
C ARG A 259 -6.96 9.76 -20.11
N ALA A 260 -6.91 9.58 -21.43
CA ALA A 260 -8.02 9.86 -22.32
C ALA A 260 -9.16 8.83 -22.15
N LEU A 261 -8.82 7.55 -22.02
CA LEU A 261 -9.77 6.47 -21.74
C LEU A 261 -10.49 6.70 -20.41
N TYR A 262 -9.73 7.07 -19.38
CA TYR A 262 -10.25 7.36 -18.05
C TYR A 262 -11.24 8.54 -18.09
N ALA A 263 -10.87 9.65 -18.74
CA ALA A 263 -11.75 10.80 -18.90
C ALA A 263 -13.03 10.47 -19.70
N LYS A 264 -12.90 9.67 -20.78
CA LYS A 264 -14.04 9.26 -21.62
C LYS A 264 -15.03 8.37 -20.88
N ASN A 265 -14.54 7.52 -19.98
CA ASN A 265 -15.33 6.48 -19.33
C ASN A 265 -15.76 6.83 -17.91
N ALA A 266 -15.45 8.03 -17.40
CA ALA A 266 -15.70 8.43 -16.01
C ALA A 266 -17.15 8.15 -15.57
N ASP A 267 -18.15 8.57 -16.34
CA ASP A 267 -19.55 8.33 -16.01
C ASP A 267 -19.92 6.83 -16.01
N ASP A 268 -19.27 6.02 -16.86
CA ASP A 268 -19.51 4.57 -16.88
C ASP A 268 -18.91 3.88 -15.66
N ILE A 269 -17.71 4.30 -15.26
CA ILE A 269 -17.03 3.81 -14.06
C ILE A 269 -17.91 4.09 -12.84
N GLU A 270 -18.40 5.33 -12.67
CA GLU A 270 -19.28 5.70 -11.55
C GLU A 270 -20.60 4.92 -11.56
N ARG A 271 -21.19 4.70 -12.75
CA ARG A 271 -22.38 3.84 -12.88
C ARG A 271 -22.09 2.38 -12.53
N ARG A 272 -20.89 1.86 -12.79
CA ARG A 272 -20.51 0.49 -12.43
C ARG A 272 -20.32 0.36 -10.93
N ILE A 273 -19.57 1.28 -10.31
CA ILE A 273 -19.35 1.36 -8.86
C ILE A 273 -20.69 1.32 -8.12
N SER A 274 -21.62 2.20 -8.50
CA SER A 274 -22.95 2.29 -7.86
C SER A 274 -23.86 1.07 -8.04
N ARG A 275 -23.53 0.16 -8.97
CA ARG A 275 -24.30 -1.06 -9.26
C ARG A 275 -23.67 -2.33 -8.69
N VAL A 276 -22.49 -2.26 -8.06
CA VAL A 276 -21.88 -3.45 -7.47
C VAL A 276 -22.76 -3.94 -6.31
N PRO A 277 -23.28 -5.18 -6.35
CA PRO A 277 -24.07 -5.72 -5.26
C PRO A 277 -23.23 -5.80 -3.98
N ARG A 278 -23.75 -5.24 -2.89
CA ARG A 278 -23.16 -5.44 -1.55
C ARG A 278 -23.56 -6.82 -1.05
N VAL A 279 -22.59 -7.68 -0.76
CA VAL A 279 -22.79 -8.89 0.01
C VAL A 279 -23.05 -8.45 1.45
N VAL A 280 -24.32 -8.41 1.84
CA VAL A 280 -24.70 -8.04 3.22
C VAL A 280 -24.19 -9.14 4.15
N GLY A 281 -23.10 -8.88 4.87
CA GLY A 281 -22.67 -9.72 5.99
C GLY A 281 -23.73 -9.70 7.10
N PRO A 282 -23.85 -10.77 7.91
CA PRO A 282 -24.83 -10.81 8.99
C PRO A 282 -24.64 -9.62 9.93
N ALA A 283 -25.70 -8.84 10.16
CA ALA A 283 -25.70 -7.77 11.14
C ALA A 283 -25.28 -8.32 12.51
N ARG A 284 -24.46 -7.56 13.25
CA ARG A 284 -24.12 -7.90 14.65
C ARG A 284 -25.40 -8.23 15.40
N GLN A 285 -25.52 -9.43 15.94
CA GLN A 285 -26.41 -9.65 17.08
C GLN A 285 -25.87 -8.74 18.17
N GLY A 286 -26.58 -7.66 18.45
CA GLY A 286 -26.23 -6.76 19.54
C GLY A 286 -26.07 -7.60 20.80
N ALA A 287 -24.97 -7.39 21.54
CA ALA A 287 -24.87 -7.85 22.90
C ALA A 287 -26.09 -7.30 23.64
N GLY A 288 -27.09 -8.16 23.85
CA GLY A 288 -28.24 -7.82 24.67
C GLY A 288 -27.73 -7.40 26.06
N PRO A 289 -28.42 -6.47 26.73
CA PRO A 289 -28.06 -6.13 28.09
C PRO A 289 -28.14 -7.43 28.91
N GLY A 290 -27.01 -7.88 29.44
CA GLY A 290 -26.97 -9.01 30.35
C GLY A 290 -27.89 -8.72 31.53
N SER A 291 -29.03 -9.41 31.57
CA SER A 291 -29.88 -9.52 32.74
C SER A 291 -29.56 -10.85 33.42
N GLY A 292 -29.05 -10.76 34.65
CA GLY A 292 -28.70 -11.90 35.50
C GLY A 292 -27.79 -11.48 36.62
#